data_AF-A0A2S9GCX7-F1
#
_entry.id   AF-A0A2S9GCX7-F1
#
_cell.length_a   1.000
_cell.length_b   1.000
_cell.length_c   1.000
_cell.angle_alpha   90.00
_cell.angle_beta   90.00
_cell.angle_gamma   90.00
#
_symmetry.space_group_name_H-M   'P 1'
#
loop_
_entity.id
_entity.type
_entity.pdbx_description
1 polymer ?
#
loop_
_entity_poly.entity_id
_entity_poly.type
_entity_poly.pdbx_seq_one_letter_code
_entity_poly.pdbx_strand_id
1 'polypeptide(L)'
;FGAKGTGDTSGYGRLVRPVALPGSSPRPYGGYFDDVVDALGGALGEDTFAEAIERVVVYRDELTLEVHRERLIAVAQALRNDPAL
;
A
#
# COMPACT_ATOMS: atom_id res chain seq x y z
N PHE A 1 -2.29 -2.03 52.84
CA PHE A 1 -2.17 -1.27 51.58
C PHE A 1 -0.70 -1.12 51.22
N GLY A 2 -0.34 -1.33 49.95
CA GLY A 2 1.03 -1.18 49.43
C GLY A 2 1.55 -2.47 48.78
N ALA A 3 1.32 -2.63 47.47
CA ALA A 3 1.96 -3.69 46.71
C ALA A 3 3.46 -3.37 46.58
N LYS A 4 4.33 -4.27 47.06
CA LYS A 4 5.77 -4.25 46.80
C LYS A 4 6.05 -5.01 45.51
N GLY A 5 6.13 -4.29 44.40
CA GLY A 5 6.51 -4.82 43.10
C GLY A 5 6.67 -3.69 42.07
N THR A 6 7.45 -3.93 41.03
CA THR A 6 7.53 -3.02 39.88
C THR A 6 6.17 -3.07 39.18
N GLY A 7 5.38 -1.99 39.31
CA GLY A 7 4.06 -1.85 38.71
C GLY A 7 4.12 -1.74 37.19
N ASP A 8 4.65 -2.76 36.53
CA ASP A 8 4.54 -2.95 35.09
C ASP A 8 3.28 -3.76 34.81
N THR A 9 2.19 -3.05 34.54
CA THR A 9 0.91 -3.66 34.14
C THR A 9 0.90 -4.14 32.69
N SER A 10 2.01 -4.03 31.94
CA SER A 10 2.03 -4.45 30.54
C SER A 10 2.28 -5.94 30.38
N GLY A 11 3.08 -6.60 31.23
CA GLY A 11 3.42 -8.02 31.04
C GLY A 11 4.16 -8.35 29.73
N TYR A 12 4.50 -7.33 28.93
CA TYR A 12 5.19 -7.46 27.65
C TYR A 12 6.65 -7.10 27.82
N GLY A 13 7.45 -8.06 28.29
CA GLY A 13 8.90 -7.96 28.30
C GLY A 13 9.43 -7.76 26.89
N ARG A 14 9.54 -6.50 26.44
CA ARG A 14 10.18 -6.06 25.19
C ARG A 14 9.77 -6.88 23.95
N LEU A 15 8.50 -7.24 23.83
CA LEU A 15 8.01 -8.04 22.71
C LEU A 15 7.95 -7.18 21.45
N VAL A 16 9.08 -7.05 20.76
CA VAL A 16 9.17 -6.47 19.42
C VAL A 16 8.68 -7.54 18.45
N ARG A 17 7.41 -7.45 18.05
CA ARG A 17 6.88 -8.31 17.00
C ARG A 17 7.26 -7.67 15.65
N PRO A 18 8.06 -8.33 14.79
CA PRO A 18 8.24 -7.85 13.44
C PRO A 18 6.88 -7.85 12.74
N VAL A 19 6.42 -6.67 12.33
CA VAL A 19 5.24 -6.52 11.47
C VAL A 19 5.72 -6.82 10.07
N ALA A 20 5.51 -8.06 9.61
CA ALA A 20 5.63 -8.35 8.19
C ALA A 20 4.45 -7.66 7.50
N LEU A 21 4.74 -6.60 6.76
CA LEU A 21 3.76 -6.00 5.85
C LEU A 21 3.43 -7.06 4.78
N PRO A 22 2.14 -7.34 4.52
CA PRO A 22 1.78 -8.31 3.48
C PRO A 22 2.34 -7.87 2.12
N GLY A 23 2.81 -8.80 1.30
CA GLY A 23 3.25 -8.49 -0.06
C GLY A 23 2.13 -7.94 -0.93
N SER A 24 2.45 -7.47 -2.14
CA SER A 24 1.44 -7.12 -3.14
C SER A 24 0.48 -8.27 -3.40
N SER A 25 -0.77 -7.94 -3.69
CA SER A 25 -1.70 -8.90 -4.28
C SER A 25 -1.10 -9.43 -5.59
N PRO A 26 -1.16 -10.74 -5.87
CA PRO A 26 -0.71 -11.26 -7.15
C PRO A 26 -1.67 -10.81 -8.26
N ARG A 27 -1.13 -10.57 -9.46
CA ARG A 27 -1.94 -10.46 -10.67
C ARG A 27 -2.47 -11.84 -11.09
N PRO A 28 -3.61 -11.95 -11.79
CA PRO A 28 -4.54 -10.85 -12.08
C PRO A 28 -5.28 -10.38 -10.82
N TYR A 29 -5.56 -9.08 -10.73
CA TYR A 29 -6.23 -8.44 -9.60
C TYR A 29 -7.74 -8.69 -9.60
N GLY A 30 -8.33 -8.88 -10.78
CA GLY A 30 -9.74 -9.15 -10.98
C GLY A 30 -10.60 -7.89 -11.20
N GLY A 31 -11.76 -8.09 -11.82
CA GLY A 31 -12.68 -7.00 -12.15
C GLY A 31 -12.03 -5.99 -13.11
N TYR A 32 -12.27 -4.70 -12.86
CA TYR A 32 -11.70 -3.59 -13.62
C TYR A 32 -10.33 -3.14 -13.08
N PHE A 33 -9.81 -3.79 -12.03
CA PHE A 33 -8.56 -3.36 -11.38
C PHE A 33 -7.34 -3.59 -12.26
N ASP A 34 -7.31 -4.68 -13.04
CA ASP A 34 -6.23 -4.92 -13.99
C ASP A 34 -6.19 -3.79 -15.04
N ASP A 35 -7.35 -3.41 -15.59
CA ASP A 35 -7.45 -2.32 -16.57
C ASP A 35 -6.99 -0.97 -16.00
N VAL A 36 -7.36 -0.64 -14.76
CA VAL A 36 -6.93 0.60 -14.09
C VAL A 36 -5.42 0.60 -13.84
N VAL A 37 -4.86 -0.52 -13.38
CA VAL A 37 -3.42 -0.61 -13.11
C VAL A 37 -2.63 -0.55 -14.41
N ASP A 38 -3.12 -1.17 -15.48
CA ASP A 38 -2.47 -1.16 -16.79
C ASP A 38 -2.58 0.22 -17.47
N ALA A 39 -3.74 0.88 -17.38
CA ALA A 39 -3.91 2.24 -17.86
C ALA A 39 -3.02 3.23 -17.11
N LEU A 40 -2.89 3.09 -15.79
CA LEU A 40 -1.97 3.92 -15.00
C LEU A 40 -0.49 3.65 -15.36
N GLY A 41 -0.12 2.40 -15.62
CA GLY A 41 1.18 2.02 -16.14
C GLY A 41 1.48 2.67 -17.49
N GLY A 42 0.50 2.65 -18.41
CA GLY A 42 0.61 3.31 -19.71
C GLY A 42 0.71 4.84 -19.62
N ALA A 43 -0.07 5.47 -18.74
CA ALA A 43 -0.09 6.93 -18.57
C ALA A 43 1.21 7.49 -17.96
N LEU A 44 1.83 6.74 -17.03
CA LEU A 44 3.08 7.13 -16.39
C LEU A 44 4.33 6.63 -17.15
N GLY A 45 4.18 5.56 -17.93
CA GLY A 45 5.26 4.73 -18.44
C GLY A 45 5.70 3.68 -17.42
N GLU A 46 5.97 2.46 -17.89
CA GLU A 46 6.26 1.28 -17.05
C GLU A 46 7.38 1.51 -16.03
N ASP A 47 8.48 2.16 -16.43
CA ASP A 47 9.60 2.45 -15.53
C ASP A 47 9.19 3.40 -14.39
N THR A 48 8.45 4.46 -14.72
CA THR A 48 7.98 5.43 -13.72
C THR A 48 6.91 4.81 -12.83
N PHE A 49 6.06 3.95 -13.37
CA PHE A 49 5.08 3.20 -12.61
C PHE A 49 5.76 2.28 -11.58
N ALA A 50 6.78 1.53 -12.00
CA ALA A 50 7.55 0.64 -11.11
C ALA A 50 8.29 1.41 -10.01
N GLU A 51 8.78 2.63 -10.30
CA GLU A 51 9.37 3.50 -9.28
C GLU A 51 8.33 4.16 -8.35
N ALA A 52 7.13 4.43 -8.87
CA ALA A 52 6.10 5.15 -8.15
C ALA A 52 5.27 4.26 -7.23
N ILE A 53 5.01 3.01 -7.61
CA ILE A 53 4.12 2.10 -6.90
C ILE A 53 4.94 1.08 -6.13
N GLU A 54 4.97 1.22 -4.80
CA GLU A 54 5.66 0.29 -3.91
C GLU A 54 4.90 -1.03 -3.79
N ARG A 55 3.56 -0.95 -3.72
CA ARG A 55 2.71 -2.11 -3.50
C ARG A 55 1.30 -1.89 -4.05
N VAL A 56 0.71 -2.97 -4.55
CA VAL A 56 -0.70 -3.02 -4.97
C VAL A 56 -1.42 -4.02 -4.08
N VAL A 57 -2.51 -3.60 -3.43
CA VAL A 57 -3.32 -4.47 -2.57
C VAL A 57 -4.75 -4.44 -3.06
N VAL A 58 -5.33 -5.63 -3.23
CA VAL A 58 -6.75 -5.82 -3.47
C VAL A 58 -7.35 -6.59 -2.31
N TYR A 59 -8.35 -6.01 -1.67
CA TYR A 59 -9.05 -6.64 -0.56
C TYR A 59 -10.52 -6.22 -0.56
N ARG A 60 -11.44 -7.20 -0.55
CA ARG A 60 -12.90 -6.96 -0.51
C ARG A 60 -13.38 -5.96 -1.56
N ASP A 61 -12.98 -6.17 -2.81
CA ASP A 61 -13.34 -5.32 -3.95
C ASP A 61 -12.87 -3.86 -3.81
N GLU A 62 -11.80 -3.62 -3.06
CA GLU A 62 -11.10 -2.34 -2.99
C GLU A 62 -9.66 -2.47 -3.50
N LEU A 63 -9.26 -1.58 -4.41
CA LEU A 63 -7.90 -1.43 -4.91
C LEU A 63 -7.16 -0.35 -4.11
N THR A 64 -6.01 -0.69 -3.57
CA THR A 64 -5.10 0.23 -2.87
C THR A 64 -3.74 0.24 -3.56
N LEU A 65 -3.30 1.45 -3.95
CA LEU A 65 -1.98 1.70 -4.52
C LEU A 65 -1.13 2.42 -3.48
N GLU A 66 -0.04 1.79 -3.04
CA GLU A 66 0.94 2.43 -2.16
C GLU A 66 1.94 3.19 -3.02
N VAL A 67 1.86 4.51 -2.94
CA VAL A 67 2.62 5.41 -3.81
C VAL A 67 3.81 6.00 -3.06
N HIS A 68 4.98 5.96 -3.66
CA HIS A 68 6.16 6.65 -3.15
C HIS A 68 5.90 8.16 -3.10
N ARG A 69 6.10 8.78 -1.94
CA ARG A 69 5.68 10.18 -1.68
C ARG A 69 6.16 11.20 -2.73
N GLU A 70 7.33 10.98 -3.31
CA GLU A 70 7.95 11.85 -4.32
C GLU A 70 7.20 11.79 -5.67
N ARG A 71 6.46 10.71 -5.92
CA ARG A 71 5.69 10.48 -7.15
C ARG A 71 4.18 10.70 -6.96
N LEU A 72 3.72 11.00 -5.74
CA LEU A 72 2.30 11.14 -5.42
C LEU A 72 1.58 12.14 -6.32
N ILE A 73 2.19 13.30 -6.60
CA ILE A 73 1.59 14.34 -7.45
C ILE A 73 1.44 13.83 -8.89
N ALA A 74 2.46 13.14 -9.42
CA ALA A 74 2.42 12.62 -10.78
C ALA A 74 1.33 11.53 -10.94
N VAL A 75 1.26 10.61 -9.97
CA VAL A 75 0.21 9.56 -9.94
C VAL A 75 -1.18 10.18 -9.84
N ALA A 76 -1.38 11.12 -8.92
CA ALA A 76 -2.67 11.79 -8.75
C ALA A 76 -3.08 12.61 -9.98
N GLN A 77 -2.13 13.22 -10.69
CA GLN A 77 -2.38 13.93 -11.93
C GLN A 77 -2.76 12.97 -13.07
N ALA A 78 -2.07 11.83 -13.20
CA ALA A 78 -2.41 10.80 -14.19
C ALA A 78 -3.84 10.29 -13.96
N LEU A 79 -4.16 9.87 -12.72
CA LEU A 79 -5.50 9.41 -12.33
C LEU A 79 -6.60 10.45 -12.60
N ARG A 80 -6.28 11.75 -12.49
CA ARG A 80 -7.27 12.82 -12.72
C ARG A 80 -7.45 13.17 -14.19
N ASN A 81 -6.38 13.11 -14.98
CA ASN A 81 -6.35 13.70 -16.32
C ASN A 81 -6.51 12.68 -17.44
N ASP A 82 -6.20 11.41 -17.20
CA ASP A 82 -6.35 10.37 -18.22
C ASP A 82 -7.83 9.97 -18.35
N PRO A 83 -8.45 10.07 -19.54
CA PRO A 83 -9.85 9.70 -19.73
C PRO A 83 -10.17 8.22 -19.54
N ALA A 84 -9.15 7.35 -19.56
CA ALA A 84 -9.31 5.92 -19.33
C ALA A 84 -9.25 5.53 -17.83
N LEU A 85 -8.99 6.50 -16.94
CA LEU A 85 -8.86 6.31 -15.49
C LEU A 85 -10.01 6.96 -14.69
#